data_AF-A0A8T6NG81-F1
#
_entry.id   AF-A0A8T6NG81-F1
#
_cell.length_a   1.000
_cell.length_b   1.000
_cell.length_c   1.000
_cell.angle_alpha   90.00
_cell.angle_beta   90.00
_cell.angle_gamma   90.00
#
_symmetry.space_group_name_H-M   'P 1'
#
loop_
_entity.id
_entity.type
_entity.pdbx_description
1 polymer ?
#
loop_
_entity_poly.entity_id
_entity_poly.type
_entity_poly.pdbx_seq_one_letter_code
_entity_poly.pdbx_strand_id
1 'polypeptide(L)'
;RHDLTTRPVIGWWSRRFGTQPVLRRAEVEAGVVDADFARYINDRGMLTVASCLATGHSAVVMPEGKSHQDSKLHALRTGSSRAALASAAIADEKGLPAPVIQTVGLHWRTHHWLRTDNYVEFGESIEIPSIYSAEDRTRLVSGEWVEPSYEETRKLRDRIFDVLSPMTPDAPDWETFRSWKLLAHIGANKTKTPLTTLAEEVRATREVRESIGREENNPMINQAKEAAEILHKNDLYATSLDSSNRLRGKSISEHLLGLLGLLLIVSTLPITLPSSGPQWGLAKYMAEGSDEGLDSRTTYFMLAGMFSPIFFWPPMALLGTYLYAGISLQLVTLYTFILLMLAFYLAASIALTGYDLWADSATASRRVKL
;
A
#
# COMPACT_ATOMS: atom_id res chain seq x y z
N ARG A 1 11.25 4.81 18.03
CA ARG A 1 10.31 4.15 17.08
C ARG A 1 8.94 4.81 17.27
N HIS A 2 8.36 5.41 16.24
CA HIS A 2 7.08 6.13 16.37
C HIS A 2 5.95 5.27 15.82
N ASP A 3 5.21 4.60 16.70
CA ASP A 3 3.95 3.99 16.31
C ASP A 3 3.01 5.12 15.85
N LEU A 4 2.71 5.19 14.56
CA LEU A 4 1.81 6.18 13.98
C LEU A 4 0.45 6.19 14.71
N THR A 5 0.02 5.05 15.24
CA THR A 5 -1.23 4.89 15.99
C THR A 5 -1.21 5.51 17.40
N THR A 6 -0.04 5.94 17.87
CA THR A 6 0.10 6.67 19.15
C THR A 6 0.09 8.20 18.98
N ARG A 7 0.19 8.71 17.74
CA ARG A 7 0.15 10.16 17.49
C ARG A 7 -1.26 10.73 17.76
N PRO A 8 -1.42 11.98 18.23
CA PRO A 8 -2.72 12.49 18.69
C PRO A 8 -3.84 12.39 17.64
N VAL A 9 -3.55 12.78 16.40
CA VAL A 9 -4.54 12.78 15.30
C VAL A 9 -4.69 11.39 14.69
N ILE A 10 -3.59 10.77 14.29
CA ILE A 10 -3.59 9.45 13.63
C ILE A 10 -4.09 8.36 14.59
N GLY A 11 -3.71 8.43 15.86
CA GLY A 11 -4.18 7.52 16.90
C GLY A 11 -5.65 7.71 17.25
N TRP A 12 -6.15 8.95 17.28
CA TRP A 12 -7.59 9.20 17.43
C TRP A 12 -8.38 8.58 16.28
N TRP A 13 -7.90 8.76 15.04
CA TRP A 13 -8.50 8.16 13.86
C TRP A 13 -8.42 6.63 13.92
N SER A 14 -7.22 6.07 14.12
CA SER A 14 -6.94 4.63 14.19
C SER A 14 -7.78 3.90 15.25
N ARG A 15 -7.96 4.48 16.44
CA ARG A 15 -8.86 3.92 17.47
C ARG A 15 -10.32 3.82 16.99
N ARG A 16 -10.78 4.77 16.15
CA ARG A 16 -12.13 4.76 15.60
C ARG A 16 -12.34 3.73 14.49
N PHE A 17 -11.26 3.29 13.84
CA PHE A 17 -11.26 2.14 12.92
C PHE A 17 -11.04 0.80 13.62
N GLY A 18 -11.09 0.77 14.96
CA GLY A 18 -10.94 -0.46 15.73
C GLY A 18 -9.54 -1.04 15.71
N THR A 19 -8.50 -0.25 15.38
CA THR A 19 -7.13 -0.70 15.47
C THR A 19 -6.81 -1.07 16.92
N GLN A 20 -6.49 -2.34 17.15
CA GLN A 20 -6.08 -2.82 18.47
C GLN A 20 -4.57 -2.61 18.63
N PRO A 21 -4.13 -1.77 19.58
CA PRO A 21 -2.71 -1.65 19.88
C PRO A 21 -2.23 -2.98 20.46
N VAL A 22 -1.26 -3.61 19.80
CA VAL A 22 -0.62 -4.84 20.30
C VAL A 22 0.63 -4.44 21.05
N LEU A 23 0.65 -4.67 22.37
CA LEU A 23 1.84 -4.47 23.20
C LEU A 23 2.89 -5.52 22.83
N ARG A 24 4.06 -5.08 22.35
CA ARG A 24 5.10 -6.00 21.85
C ARG A 24 5.87 -6.61 23.01
N ARG A 25 6.29 -7.87 22.89
CA ARG A 25 7.15 -8.54 23.89
C ARG A 25 8.39 -7.72 24.27
N ALA A 26 8.98 -7.00 23.31
CA ALA A 26 10.13 -6.13 23.56
C ALA A 26 9.84 -4.96 24.53
N GLU A 27 8.60 -4.47 24.61
CA GLU A 27 8.21 -3.40 25.54
C GLU A 27 8.00 -3.93 26.97
N VAL A 28 7.55 -5.19 27.08
CA VAL A 28 7.48 -5.94 28.34
C VAL A 28 8.89 -6.28 28.83
N GLU A 29 9.77 -6.76 27.94
CA GLU A 29 11.17 -7.07 28.25
C GLU A 29 11.99 -5.83 28.60
N ALA A 30 11.63 -4.66 28.07
CA ALA A 30 12.22 -3.37 28.45
C ALA A 30 11.71 -2.83 29.80
N GLY A 31 10.81 -3.54 30.49
CA GLY A 31 10.30 -3.16 31.81
C GLY A 31 9.33 -1.98 31.81
N VAL A 32 8.80 -1.59 30.65
CA VAL A 32 7.89 -0.43 30.51
C VAL A 32 6.48 -0.76 30.99
N VAL A 33 6.09 -2.04 30.95
CA VAL A 33 4.75 -2.52 31.33
C VAL A 33 4.87 -3.85 32.09
N ASP A 34 4.05 -4.02 33.11
CA ASP A 34 3.93 -5.28 33.85
C ASP A 34 3.49 -6.44 32.94
N ALA A 35 4.10 -7.62 33.14
CA ALA A 35 3.95 -8.76 32.24
C ALA A 35 2.53 -9.38 32.29
N ASP A 36 1.91 -9.41 33.47
CA ASP A 36 0.56 -9.96 33.64
C ASP A 36 -0.48 -8.98 33.08
N PHE A 37 -0.30 -7.68 33.31
CA PHE A 37 -1.12 -6.65 32.69
C PHE A 37 -1.03 -6.67 31.16
N ALA A 38 0.18 -6.80 30.59
CA ALA A 38 0.37 -6.89 29.14
C ALA A 38 -0.31 -8.13 28.55
N ARG A 39 -0.27 -9.27 29.25
CA ARG A 39 -0.96 -10.50 28.83
C ARG A 39 -2.48 -10.30 28.83
N TYR A 40 -3.04 -9.76 29.91
CA TYR A 40 -4.47 -9.49 30.02
C TYR A 40 -4.99 -8.59 28.87
N ILE A 41 -4.27 -7.50 28.58
CA ILE A 41 -4.65 -6.57 27.49
C ILE A 41 -4.58 -7.27 26.13
N ASN A 42 -3.53 -8.05 25.88
CA ASN A 42 -3.38 -8.77 24.62
C ASN A 42 -4.47 -9.82 24.43
N ASP A 43 -4.78 -10.63 25.46
CA ASP A 43 -5.82 -11.65 25.41
C ASP A 43 -7.19 -11.02 25.14
N ARG A 44 -7.50 -9.92 25.82
CA ARG A 44 -8.75 -9.18 25.63
C ARG A 44 -8.83 -8.52 24.24
N GLY A 45 -7.72 -7.99 23.74
CA GLY A 45 -7.61 -7.44 22.38
C GLY A 45 -7.83 -8.52 21.31
N MET A 46 -7.18 -9.67 21.47
CA MET A 46 -7.32 -10.82 20.57
C MET A 46 -8.76 -11.34 20.53
N LEU A 47 -9.40 -11.47 21.69
CA LEU A 47 -10.80 -11.88 21.76
C LEU A 47 -11.74 -10.87 21.11
N THR A 48 -11.47 -9.57 21.28
CA THR A 48 -12.24 -8.50 20.62
C THR A 48 -12.15 -8.63 19.10
N VAL A 49 -10.94 -8.80 18.56
CA VAL A 49 -10.74 -9.00 17.12
C VAL A 49 -11.46 -10.27 16.64
N ALA A 50 -11.29 -11.39 17.35
CA ALA A 50 -11.89 -12.66 16.98
C ALA A 50 -13.43 -12.58 16.96
N SER A 51 -14.04 -11.95 17.97
CA SER A 51 -15.50 -11.77 18.05
C SER A 51 -16.03 -10.84 16.96
N CYS A 52 -15.32 -9.74 16.64
CA CYS A 52 -15.68 -8.86 15.53
C CYS A 52 -15.64 -9.61 14.18
N LEU A 53 -14.56 -10.36 13.93
CA LEU A 53 -14.43 -11.17 12.72
C LEU A 53 -15.53 -12.23 12.61
N ALA A 54 -15.83 -12.93 13.70
CA ALA A 54 -16.88 -13.95 13.75
C ALA A 54 -18.29 -13.39 13.46
N THR A 55 -18.52 -12.10 13.75
CA THR A 55 -19.81 -11.42 13.55
C THR A 55 -19.92 -10.69 12.21
N GLY A 56 -18.97 -10.92 11.30
CA GLY A 56 -19.01 -10.38 9.93
C GLY A 56 -18.26 -9.07 9.71
N HIS A 57 -17.48 -8.59 10.68
CA HIS A 57 -16.55 -7.49 10.43
C HIS A 57 -15.32 -7.98 9.67
N SER A 58 -14.68 -7.09 8.92
CA SER A 58 -13.43 -7.37 8.21
C SER A 58 -12.24 -6.70 8.88
N ALA A 59 -11.07 -7.33 8.80
CA ALA A 59 -9.81 -6.74 9.23
C ALA A 59 -8.75 -6.91 8.14
N VAL A 60 -7.92 -5.88 7.97
CA VAL A 60 -6.72 -5.95 7.13
C VAL A 60 -5.53 -6.17 8.04
N VAL A 61 -4.73 -7.20 7.75
CA VAL A 61 -3.57 -7.56 8.56
C VAL A 61 -2.37 -7.73 7.66
N MET A 62 -1.24 -7.15 8.08
CA MET A 62 0.08 -7.34 7.48
C MET A 62 0.88 -8.31 8.36
N PRO A 63 0.85 -9.63 8.06
CA PRO A 63 1.25 -10.67 9.02
C PRO A 63 2.75 -10.70 9.36
N GLU A 64 3.61 -10.03 8.60
CA GLU A 64 5.06 -9.92 8.90
C GLU A 64 5.35 -8.99 10.09
N GLY A 65 4.47 -8.02 10.35
CA GLY A 65 4.59 -7.09 11.48
C GLY A 65 5.74 -6.07 11.36
N LYS A 66 6.28 -5.87 10.17
CA LYS A 66 7.30 -4.87 9.81
C LYS A 66 7.12 -4.37 8.38
N SER A 67 7.52 -3.13 8.12
CA SER A 67 7.75 -2.63 6.75
C SER A 67 9.15 -3.05 6.31
N HIS A 68 9.30 -3.43 5.05
CA HIS A 68 10.59 -3.74 4.44
C HIS A 68 10.53 -3.54 2.92
N GLN A 69 11.71 -3.50 2.31
CA GLN A 69 11.90 -3.41 0.86
C GLN A 69 12.50 -4.68 0.28
N ASP A 70 12.49 -5.79 0.99
CA ASP A 70 13.04 -7.03 0.44
C ASP A 70 12.16 -7.60 -0.68
N SER A 71 12.80 -8.26 -1.66
CA SER A 71 12.14 -8.90 -2.80
C SER A 71 11.40 -10.21 -2.45
N LYS A 72 11.31 -10.55 -1.16
CA LYS A 72 10.71 -11.77 -0.64
C LYS A 72 9.97 -11.50 0.65
N LEU A 73 8.93 -12.29 0.86
CA LEU A 73 8.14 -12.30 2.09
C LEU A 73 9.02 -12.74 3.28
N HIS A 74 8.96 -12.05 4.42
CA HIS A 74 9.57 -12.56 5.65
C HIS A 74 8.66 -13.53 6.38
N ALA A 75 9.22 -14.18 7.40
CA ALA A 75 8.47 -15.04 8.28
C ALA A 75 7.27 -14.31 8.91
N LEU A 76 6.08 -14.90 8.75
CA LEU A 76 4.85 -14.37 9.33
C LEU A 76 4.82 -14.55 10.85
N ARG A 77 4.19 -13.61 11.54
CA ARG A 77 3.85 -13.71 12.95
C ARG A 77 2.59 -14.56 13.13
N THR A 78 2.45 -15.20 14.29
CA THR A 78 1.34 -16.11 14.59
C THR A 78 0.06 -15.43 15.08
N GLY A 79 0.13 -14.15 15.46
CA GLY A 79 -1.01 -13.42 16.04
C GLY A 79 -2.25 -13.45 15.14
N SER A 80 -2.08 -13.20 13.85
CA SER A 80 -3.18 -13.20 12.86
C SER A 80 -3.86 -14.57 12.77
N SER A 81 -3.06 -15.65 12.73
CA SER A 81 -3.56 -17.02 12.68
C SER A 81 -4.35 -17.39 13.93
N ARG A 82 -3.92 -16.92 15.12
CA ARG A 82 -4.65 -17.16 16.37
C ARG A 82 -6.02 -16.49 16.39
N ALA A 83 -6.08 -15.22 15.97
CA ALA A 83 -7.33 -14.48 15.90
C ALA A 83 -8.30 -15.12 14.88
N ALA A 84 -7.77 -15.60 13.76
CA ALA A 84 -8.54 -16.30 12.73
C ALA A 84 -9.12 -17.63 13.26
N LEU A 85 -8.32 -18.47 13.91
CA LEU A 85 -8.80 -19.74 14.48
C LEU A 85 -9.87 -19.52 15.56
N ALA A 86 -9.64 -18.55 16.45
CA ALA A 86 -10.61 -18.18 17.47
C ALA A 86 -11.90 -17.58 16.87
N SER A 87 -11.82 -16.80 15.78
CA SER A 87 -13.01 -16.25 15.13
C SER A 87 -13.85 -17.33 14.46
N ALA A 88 -13.22 -18.32 13.82
CA ALA A 88 -13.91 -19.47 13.25
C ALA A 88 -14.63 -20.29 14.33
N ALA A 89 -13.98 -20.50 15.48
CA ALA A 89 -14.56 -21.19 16.63
C ALA A 89 -15.78 -20.45 17.22
N ILE A 90 -15.70 -19.11 17.34
CA ILE A 90 -16.82 -18.28 17.82
C ILE A 90 -17.98 -18.29 16.81
N ALA A 91 -17.68 -18.26 15.51
CA ALA A 91 -18.70 -18.30 14.46
C ALA A 91 -19.45 -19.65 14.46
N ASP A 92 -18.72 -20.76 14.57
CA ASP A 92 -19.25 -22.12 14.65
C ASP A 92 -20.22 -22.27 15.84
N GLU A 93 -19.79 -21.85 17.04
CA GLU A 93 -20.63 -21.92 18.25
C GLU A 93 -21.89 -21.05 18.18
N LYS A 94 -21.84 -19.94 17.45
CA LYS A 94 -22.99 -19.04 17.24
C LYS A 94 -23.87 -19.44 16.05
N GLY A 95 -23.51 -20.48 15.30
CA GLY A 95 -24.19 -20.86 14.06
C GLY A 95 -24.10 -19.78 12.96
N LEU A 96 -23.02 -19.01 12.95
CA LEU A 96 -22.74 -17.98 11.95
C LEU A 96 -21.88 -18.54 10.80
N PRO A 97 -21.90 -17.92 9.61
CA PRO A 97 -20.99 -18.29 8.52
C PRO A 97 -19.52 -18.21 8.96
N ALA A 98 -18.73 -19.22 8.61
CA ALA A 98 -17.31 -19.23 8.94
C ALA A 98 -16.57 -18.07 8.25
N PRO A 99 -15.72 -17.32 8.97
CA PRO A 99 -14.86 -16.33 8.36
C PRO A 99 -13.83 -17.00 7.44
N VAL A 100 -13.34 -16.24 6.46
CA VAL A 100 -12.28 -16.66 5.55
C VAL A 100 -11.14 -15.66 5.55
N ILE A 101 -9.94 -16.11 5.21
CA ILE A 101 -8.79 -15.22 4.99
C ILE A 101 -8.71 -14.92 3.50
N GLN A 102 -9.08 -13.71 3.10
CA GLN A 102 -8.87 -13.23 1.74
C GLN A 102 -7.40 -12.83 1.56
N THR A 103 -6.69 -13.52 0.67
CA THR A 103 -5.30 -13.16 0.33
C THR A 103 -5.27 -11.97 -0.62
N VAL A 104 -4.37 -11.02 -0.37
CA VAL A 104 -4.27 -9.77 -1.14
C VAL A 104 -2.80 -9.46 -1.42
N GLY A 105 -2.44 -9.37 -2.69
CA GLY A 105 -1.15 -8.87 -3.17
C GLY A 105 -1.25 -7.39 -3.51
N LEU A 106 -0.34 -6.58 -2.96
CA LEU A 106 -0.25 -5.16 -3.26
C LEU A 106 0.99 -4.90 -4.10
N HIS A 107 0.78 -4.47 -5.35
CA HIS A 107 1.83 -4.29 -6.33
C HIS A 107 1.95 -2.82 -6.71
N TRP A 108 3.19 -2.30 -6.72
CA TRP A 108 3.50 -0.97 -7.24
C TRP A 108 4.63 -1.07 -8.25
N ARG A 109 4.62 -0.19 -9.25
CA ARG A 109 5.79 -0.05 -10.12
C ARG A 109 6.98 0.52 -9.35
N THR A 110 6.76 1.58 -8.55
CA THR A 110 7.74 2.10 -7.58
C THR A 110 7.03 2.78 -6.42
N HIS A 111 6.95 2.06 -5.29
CA HIS A 111 6.11 2.42 -4.14
C HIS A 111 6.46 3.78 -3.50
N HIS A 112 7.71 4.24 -3.57
CA HIS A 112 8.16 5.48 -2.93
C HIS A 112 8.03 6.73 -3.83
N TRP A 113 7.54 6.56 -5.06
CA TRP A 113 7.20 7.69 -5.92
C TRP A 113 5.86 8.31 -5.51
N LEU A 114 5.72 9.61 -5.76
CA LEU A 114 4.48 10.33 -5.46
C LEU A 114 3.28 9.77 -6.22
N ARG A 115 3.48 9.44 -7.50
CA ARG A 115 2.48 8.79 -8.35
C ARG A 115 3.15 7.64 -9.09
N THR A 116 2.47 6.49 -9.09
CA THR A 116 2.96 5.26 -9.68
C THR A 116 1.78 4.35 -9.98
N ASP A 117 1.94 3.45 -10.94
CA ASP A 117 0.98 2.39 -11.19
C ASP A 117 0.87 1.50 -9.95
N ASN A 118 -0.36 1.12 -9.61
CA ASN A 118 -0.64 0.13 -8.59
C ASN A 118 -1.57 -0.96 -9.15
N TYR A 119 -1.46 -2.15 -8.58
CA TYR A 119 -2.32 -3.29 -8.87
C TYR A 119 -2.61 -4.03 -7.56
N VAL A 120 -3.90 -4.17 -7.25
CA VAL A 120 -4.37 -4.96 -6.11
C VAL A 120 -4.84 -6.31 -6.64
N GLU A 121 -4.14 -7.36 -6.25
CA GLU A 121 -4.41 -8.74 -6.64
C GLU A 121 -5.17 -9.44 -5.52
N PHE A 122 -6.40 -9.87 -5.76
CA PHE A 122 -7.14 -10.72 -4.83
C PHE A 122 -6.87 -12.18 -5.19
N GLY A 123 -6.23 -12.92 -4.28
CA GLY A 123 -5.96 -14.34 -4.44
C GLY A 123 -7.13 -15.22 -3.97
N GLU A 124 -6.89 -16.52 -3.88
CA GLU A 124 -7.89 -17.44 -3.33
C GLU A 124 -8.08 -17.21 -1.82
N SER A 125 -9.32 -17.40 -1.37
CA SER A 125 -9.65 -17.36 0.05
C SER A 125 -9.16 -18.63 0.74
N ILE A 126 -8.54 -18.47 1.91
CA ILE A 126 -8.13 -19.58 2.76
C ILE A 126 -9.24 -19.83 3.78
N GLU A 127 -9.83 -21.02 3.70
CA GLU A 127 -10.76 -21.51 4.73
C GLU A 127 -10.05 -21.70 6.06
N ILE A 128 -10.71 -21.26 7.13
CA ILE A 128 -10.19 -21.39 8.50
C ILE A 128 -10.82 -22.63 9.14
N PRO A 129 -10.03 -23.61 9.58
CA PRO A 129 -10.57 -24.81 10.22
C PRO A 129 -11.13 -24.49 11.61
N SER A 130 -12.30 -25.07 11.95
CA SER A 130 -12.79 -25.11 13.33
C SER A 130 -12.09 -26.24 14.06
N ILE A 131 -11.07 -25.89 14.87
CA ILE A 131 -10.20 -26.85 15.56
C ILE A 131 -10.51 -27.00 17.06
N TYR A 132 -11.37 -26.13 17.60
CA TYR A 132 -11.62 -26.04 19.03
C TYR A 132 -12.63 -27.10 19.48
N SER A 133 -12.43 -27.60 20.71
CA SER A 133 -13.41 -28.46 21.38
C SER A 133 -14.70 -27.69 21.68
N ALA A 134 -15.83 -28.38 21.84
CA ALA A 134 -17.09 -27.73 22.18
C ALA A 134 -17.01 -26.93 23.51
N GLU A 135 -16.23 -27.42 24.48
CA GLU A 135 -15.99 -26.74 25.75
C GLU A 135 -15.22 -25.42 25.54
N ASP A 136 -14.13 -25.46 24.78
CA ASP A 136 -13.31 -24.26 24.53
C ASP A 136 -14.06 -23.23 23.67
N ARG A 137 -14.90 -23.67 22.74
CA ARG A 137 -15.79 -22.78 21.98
C ARG A 137 -16.76 -22.03 22.90
N THR A 138 -17.37 -22.74 23.84
CA THR A 138 -18.28 -22.14 24.84
C THR A 138 -17.54 -21.09 25.67
N ARG A 139 -16.30 -21.37 26.09
CA ARG A 139 -15.45 -20.44 26.85
C ARG A 139 -15.12 -19.19 26.04
N LEU A 140 -14.72 -19.34 24.78
CA LEU A 140 -14.47 -18.21 23.86
C LEU A 140 -15.69 -17.31 23.71
N VAL A 141 -16.88 -17.89 23.51
CA VAL A 141 -18.14 -17.12 23.41
C VAL A 141 -18.48 -16.42 24.72
N SER A 142 -18.16 -17.02 25.87
CA SER A 142 -18.41 -16.46 27.20
C SER A 142 -17.53 -15.26 27.57
N GLY A 143 -16.51 -14.95 26.76
CA GLY A 143 -15.61 -13.82 27.02
C GLY A 143 -14.21 -14.23 27.53
N GLU A 144 -13.91 -15.52 27.58
CA GLU A 144 -12.62 -16.04 28.03
C GLU A 144 -11.73 -16.37 26.83
N TRP A 145 -10.52 -15.79 26.78
CA TRP A 145 -9.56 -16.13 25.73
C TRP A 145 -9.01 -17.54 25.95
N VAL A 146 -9.20 -18.40 24.95
CA VAL A 146 -8.58 -19.73 24.90
C VAL A 146 -7.59 -19.76 23.74
N GLU A 147 -6.31 -19.86 24.07
CA GLU A 147 -5.24 -19.91 23.09
C GLU A 147 -5.36 -21.17 22.21
N PRO A 148 -5.35 -21.03 20.87
CA PRO A 148 -5.38 -22.19 19.98
C PRO A 148 -4.10 -23.00 20.10
N SER A 149 -4.15 -24.28 19.71
CA SER A 149 -2.96 -25.14 19.74
C SER A 149 -1.82 -24.54 18.90
N TYR A 150 -0.59 -24.69 19.39
CA TYR A 150 0.60 -24.18 18.72
C TYR A 150 0.76 -24.78 17.31
N GLU A 151 0.50 -26.09 17.18
CA GLU A 151 0.63 -26.82 15.93
C GLU A 151 -0.36 -26.30 14.88
N GLU A 152 -1.64 -26.16 15.22
CA GLU A 152 -2.66 -25.69 14.28
C GLU A 152 -2.47 -24.21 13.92
N THR A 153 -2.07 -23.39 14.88
CA THR A 153 -1.69 -21.99 14.63
C THR A 153 -0.57 -21.91 13.60
N ARG A 154 0.45 -22.76 13.76
CA ARG A 154 1.60 -22.81 12.85
C ARG A 154 1.20 -23.33 11.47
N LYS A 155 0.39 -24.40 11.38
CA LYS A 155 -0.14 -24.92 10.11
C LYS A 155 -0.90 -23.85 9.33
N LEU A 156 -1.80 -23.10 9.99
CA LEU A 156 -2.53 -22.02 9.33
C LEU A 156 -1.59 -20.89 8.88
N ARG A 157 -0.63 -20.49 9.73
CA ARG A 157 0.39 -19.49 9.35
C ARG A 157 1.20 -19.92 8.13
N ASP A 158 1.66 -21.17 8.13
CA ASP A 158 2.48 -21.72 7.04
C ASP A 158 1.66 -21.80 5.75
N ARG A 159 0.39 -22.23 5.83
CA ARG A 159 -0.56 -22.16 4.71
C ARG A 159 -0.74 -20.73 4.17
N ILE A 160 -0.87 -19.73 5.04
CA ILE A 160 -0.96 -18.32 4.62
C ILE A 160 0.34 -17.90 3.91
N PHE A 161 1.50 -18.27 4.44
CA PHE A 161 2.79 -17.95 3.83
C PHE A 161 2.92 -18.59 2.44
N ASP A 162 2.57 -19.87 2.31
CA ASP A 162 2.67 -20.61 1.05
C ASP A 162 1.76 -20.04 -0.05
N VAL A 163 0.58 -19.50 0.32
CA VAL A 163 -0.32 -18.84 -0.64
C VAL A 163 0.13 -17.42 -0.96
N LEU A 164 0.64 -16.66 0.02
CA LEU A 164 1.08 -15.27 -0.21
C LEU A 164 2.43 -15.18 -0.92
N SER A 165 3.37 -16.08 -0.65
CA SER A 165 4.74 -16.02 -1.17
C SER A 165 4.77 -15.93 -2.71
N PRO A 166 4.03 -16.77 -3.47
CA PRO A 166 3.98 -16.70 -4.93
C PRO A 166 3.36 -15.41 -5.48
N MET A 167 2.53 -14.72 -4.67
CA MET A 167 1.95 -13.43 -5.02
C MET A 167 2.98 -12.30 -4.93
N THR A 168 4.04 -12.45 -4.13
CA THR A 168 5.15 -11.49 -4.06
C THR A 168 6.12 -11.65 -5.23
N PRO A 169 7.13 -10.77 -5.40
CA PRO A 169 8.21 -11.01 -6.35
C PRO A 169 8.87 -12.39 -6.17
N ASP A 170 9.05 -12.86 -4.92
CA ASP A 170 9.75 -14.10 -4.53
C ASP A 170 11.09 -14.29 -5.25
N ALA A 171 11.87 -13.22 -5.35
CA ALA A 171 13.17 -13.21 -5.99
C ALA A 171 14.31 -13.21 -4.95
N PRO A 172 15.49 -13.80 -5.24
CA PRO A 172 16.66 -13.74 -4.37
C PRO A 172 17.08 -12.30 -4.03
N ASP A 173 16.97 -11.42 -5.03
CA ASP A 173 17.34 -10.01 -4.99
C ASP A 173 16.55 -9.21 -6.04
N TRP A 174 16.63 -7.87 -5.97
CA TRP A 174 15.91 -6.99 -6.88
C TRP A 174 16.46 -6.95 -8.31
N GLU A 175 17.75 -7.19 -8.52
CA GLU A 175 18.34 -7.24 -9.86
C GLU A 175 17.77 -8.43 -10.65
N THR A 176 17.67 -9.58 -9.99
CA THR A 176 17.01 -10.78 -10.52
C THR A 176 15.53 -10.52 -10.82
N PHE A 177 14.79 -9.88 -9.92
CA PHE A 177 13.40 -9.55 -10.21
C PHE A 177 13.23 -8.58 -11.39
N ARG A 178 14.10 -7.57 -11.49
CA ARG A 178 14.11 -6.62 -12.62
C ARG A 178 14.40 -7.31 -13.95
N SER A 179 15.30 -8.30 -13.96
CA SER A 179 15.60 -9.07 -15.16
C SER A 179 14.41 -9.93 -15.61
N TRP A 180 13.66 -10.54 -14.67
CA TRP A 180 12.43 -11.27 -15.00
C TRP A 180 11.37 -10.37 -15.63
N LYS A 181 11.19 -9.15 -15.09
CA LYS A 181 10.29 -8.15 -15.70
C LYS A 181 10.71 -7.82 -17.13
N LEU A 182 12.00 -7.62 -17.36
CA LEU A 182 12.53 -7.34 -18.70
C LEU A 182 12.27 -8.49 -19.67
N LEU A 183 12.55 -9.72 -19.25
CA LEU A 183 12.31 -10.92 -20.04
C LEU A 183 10.82 -11.12 -20.34
N ALA A 184 9.93 -10.82 -19.40
CA ALA A 184 8.48 -10.89 -19.60
C ALA A 184 8.02 -9.95 -20.73
N HIS A 185 8.46 -8.69 -20.70
CA HIS A 185 8.18 -7.72 -21.77
C HIS A 185 8.77 -8.15 -23.11
N ILE A 186 10.02 -8.65 -23.13
CA ILE A 186 10.66 -9.13 -24.36
C ILE A 186 9.91 -10.32 -24.97
N GLY A 187 9.52 -11.29 -24.13
CA GLY A 187 8.74 -12.45 -24.55
C GLY A 187 7.37 -12.08 -25.08
N ALA A 188 6.66 -11.19 -24.38
CA ALA A 188 5.37 -10.64 -24.78
C ALA A 188 5.43 -9.90 -26.12
N ASN A 189 6.46 -9.09 -26.34
CA ASN A 189 6.67 -8.38 -27.61
C ASN A 189 6.97 -9.35 -28.77
N LYS A 190 7.80 -10.38 -28.53
CA LYS A 190 8.10 -11.42 -29.54
C LYS A 190 6.85 -12.20 -29.97
N THR A 191 5.93 -12.42 -29.05
CA THR A 191 4.65 -13.10 -29.30
C THR A 191 3.55 -12.16 -29.79
N LYS A 192 3.86 -10.87 -30.01
CA LYS A 192 2.93 -9.82 -30.45
C LYS A 192 1.77 -9.57 -29.48
N THR A 193 1.97 -9.83 -28.19
CA THR A 193 1.02 -9.57 -27.11
C THR A 193 1.65 -8.65 -26.06
N PRO A 194 1.96 -7.38 -26.42
CA PRO A 194 2.66 -6.45 -25.53
C PRO A 194 1.89 -6.21 -24.22
N LEU A 195 2.62 -6.15 -23.11
CA LEU A 195 2.03 -5.93 -21.77
C LEU A 195 1.72 -4.43 -21.60
N THR A 196 0.46 -4.11 -21.31
CA THR A 196 -0.05 -2.74 -21.25
C THR A 196 -0.39 -2.30 -19.83
N THR A 197 -0.73 -3.23 -18.94
CA THR A 197 -1.09 -2.94 -17.55
C THR A 197 -0.08 -3.52 -16.57
N LEU A 198 -0.01 -2.93 -15.35
CA LEU A 198 0.82 -3.50 -14.28
C LEU A 198 0.35 -4.91 -13.89
N ALA A 199 -0.95 -5.20 -13.99
CA ALA A 199 -1.51 -6.52 -13.71
C ALA A 199 -1.03 -7.59 -14.69
N GLU A 200 -0.91 -7.24 -15.98
CA GLU A 200 -0.31 -8.10 -17.02
C GLU A 200 1.19 -8.28 -16.78
N GLU A 201 1.92 -7.21 -16.47
CA GLU A 201 3.34 -7.27 -16.13
C GLU A 201 3.61 -8.22 -14.96
N VAL A 202 2.85 -8.11 -13.87
CA VAL A 202 3.00 -8.96 -12.67
C VAL A 202 2.78 -10.43 -13.02
N ARG A 203 1.71 -10.75 -13.76
CA ARG A 203 1.40 -12.14 -14.16
C ARG A 203 2.45 -12.72 -15.11
N ALA A 204 2.85 -11.98 -16.14
CA ALA A 204 3.88 -12.43 -17.07
C ALA A 204 5.25 -12.58 -16.39
N THR A 205 5.59 -11.69 -15.46
CA THR A 205 6.83 -11.81 -14.67
C THR A 205 6.81 -13.08 -13.81
N ARG A 206 5.64 -13.43 -13.25
CA ARG A 206 5.45 -14.68 -12.52
C ARG A 206 5.66 -15.91 -13.41
N GLU A 207 5.13 -15.90 -14.63
CA GLU A 207 5.36 -16.99 -15.60
C GLU A 207 6.84 -17.14 -15.97
N VAL A 208 7.57 -16.03 -16.11
CA VAL A 208 9.03 -16.05 -16.32
C VAL A 208 9.75 -16.68 -15.12
N ARG A 209 9.38 -16.32 -13.88
CA ARG A 209 9.92 -16.93 -12.67
C ARG A 209 9.71 -18.45 -12.65
N GLU A 210 8.49 -18.90 -12.93
CA GLU A 210 8.16 -20.34 -12.90
C GLU A 210 8.85 -21.14 -14.00
N SER A 211 9.03 -20.55 -15.19
CA SER A 211 9.63 -21.23 -16.35
C SER A 211 11.16 -21.31 -16.30
N ILE A 212 11.81 -20.27 -15.80
CA ILE A 212 13.28 -20.21 -15.69
C ILE A 212 13.77 -20.90 -14.41
N GLY A 213 12.89 -21.08 -13.42
CA GLY A 213 13.25 -21.55 -12.10
C GLY A 213 14.19 -20.57 -11.37
N ARG A 214 14.75 -21.01 -10.25
CA ARG A 214 15.72 -20.23 -9.46
C ARG A 214 17.16 -20.44 -9.94
N GLU A 215 17.38 -20.85 -11.20
CA GLU A 215 18.71 -21.14 -11.72
C GLU A 215 19.52 -19.86 -11.94
N GLU A 216 20.37 -19.52 -10.96
CA GLU A 216 21.21 -18.32 -10.94
C GLU A 216 22.26 -18.26 -12.08
N ASN A 217 22.58 -19.40 -12.72
CA ASN A 217 23.69 -19.51 -13.68
C ASN A 217 23.26 -19.47 -15.16
N ASN A 218 22.03 -19.04 -15.47
CA ASN A 218 21.58 -18.93 -16.85
C ASN A 218 22.17 -17.66 -17.54
N PRO A 219 22.97 -17.79 -18.63
CA PRO A 219 23.59 -16.64 -19.31
C PRO A 219 22.59 -15.58 -19.78
N MET A 220 21.37 -15.99 -20.15
CA MET A 220 20.31 -15.08 -20.56
C MET A 220 19.84 -14.19 -19.40
N ILE A 221 19.77 -14.74 -18.18
CA ILE A 221 19.40 -13.97 -16.98
C ILE A 221 20.47 -12.93 -16.69
N ASN A 222 21.75 -13.28 -16.81
CA ASN A 222 22.84 -12.33 -16.55
C ASN A 222 22.82 -11.15 -17.54
N GLN A 223 22.62 -11.41 -18.83
CA GLN A 223 22.44 -10.33 -19.82
C GLN A 223 21.19 -9.49 -19.53
N ALA A 224 20.09 -10.13 -19.13
CA ALA A 224 18.87 -9.42 -18.76
C ALA A 224 19.05 -8.59 -17.48
N LYS A 225 19.85 -9.05 -16.51
CA LYS A 225 20.21 -8.29 -15.31
C LYS A 225 20.98 -7.03 -15.68
N GLU A 226 22.01 -7.15 -16.51
CA GLU A 226 22.79 -5.99 -16.99
C GLU A 226 21.91 -4.97 -17.71
N ALA A 227 21.08 -5.43 -18.67
CA ALA A 227 20.18 -4.55 -19.41
C ALA A 227 19.12 -3.89 -18.50
N ALA A 228 18.53 -4.66 -17.57
CA ALA A 228 17.54 -4.13 -16.65
C ALA A 228 18.16 -3.12 -15.66
N GLU A 229 19.42 -3.31 -15.27
CA GLU A 229 20.15 -2.39 -14.41
C GLU A 229 20.48 -1.07 -15.14
N ILE A 230 20.82 -1.13 -16.42
CA ILE A 230 21.00 0.08 -17.25
C ILE A 230 19.69 0.89 -17.31
N LEU A 231 18.55 0.23 -17.53
CA LEU A 231 17.24 0.89 -17.51
C LEU A 231 16.96 1.50 -16.13
N HIS A 232 17.18 0.72 -15.06
CA HIS A 232 16.90 1.15 -13.70
C HIS A 232 17.70 2.39 -13.29
N LYS A 233 19.01 2.43 -13.59
CA LYS A 233 19.89 3.59 -13.33
C LYS A 233 19.46 4.88 -14.05
N ASN A 234 18.63 4.76 -15.09
CA ASN A 234 18.10 5.89 -15.86
C ASN A 234 16.63 6.20 -15.53
N ASP A 235 16.10 5.65 -14.42
CA ASP A 235 14.67 5.76 -14.04
C ASP A 235 13.73 5.30 -15.15
N LEU A 236 14.09 4.20 -15.81
CA LEU A 236 13.34 3.53 -16.87
C LEU A 236 12.99 2.09 -16.45
N TYR A 237 11.91 1.59 -17.03
CA TYR A 237 11.45 0.20 -16.84
C TYR A 237 11.37 -0.51 -18.18
N ALA A 238 11.10 -1.82 -18.15
CA ALA A 238 10.89 -2.65 -19.34
C ALA A 238 9.76 -2.13 -20.26
N THR A 239 8.78 -1.39 -19.74
CA THR A 239 7.74 -0.67 -20.50
C THR A 239 8.29 0.42 -21.44
N SER A 240 9.59 0.74 -21.32
CA SER A 240 10.29 1.67 -22.20
C SER A 240 10.62 1.05 -23.56
N LEU A 241 10.50 -0.28 -23.68
CA LEU A 241 10.71 -0.99 -24.93
C LEU A 241 9.48 -0.88 -25.85
N ASP A 242 9.73 -0.83 -27.15
CA ASP A 242 8.73 -0.98 -28.18
C ASP A 242 8.50 -2.47 -28.53
N SER A 243 7.56 -2.73 -29.43
CA SER A 243 7.25 -4.10 -29.90
C SER A 243 8.41 -4.80 -30.62
N SER A 244 9.45 -4.06 -31.01
CA SER A 244 10.68 -4.58 -31.62
C SER A 244 11.78 -4.83 -30.59
N ASN A 245 11.48 -4.68 -29.29
CA ASN A 245 12.43 -4.76 -28.18
C ASN A 245 13.56 -3.72 -28.27
N ARG A 246 13.28 -2.56 -28.86
CA ARG A 246 14.17 -1.39 -28.86
C ARG A 246 13.61 -0.32 -27.95
N LEU A 247 14.46 0.59 -27.48
CA LEU A 247 14.01 1.74 -26.71
C LEU A 247 13.04 2.59 -27.54
N ARG A 248 11.85 2.83 -27.00
CA ARG A 248 10.82 3.65 -27.64
C ARG A 248 11.29 5.10 -27.70
N GLY A 249 11.34 5.64 -28.91
CA GLY A 249 11.58 7.06 -29.13
C GLY A 249 10.52 7.95 -28.45
N LYS A 250 10.79 9.26 -28.38
CA LYS A 250 9.82 10.24 -27.89
C LYS A 250 8.89 10.63 -29.03
N SER A 251 7.59 10.37 -28.88
CA SER A 251 6.62 10.79 -29.89
C SER A 251 6.34 12.30 -29.79
N ILE A 252 5.85 12.89 -30.89
CA ILE A 252 5.36 14.28 -30.89
C ILE A 252 4.20 14.43 -29.89
N SER A 253 3.33 13.42 -29.77
CA SER A 253 2.23 13.44 -28.79
C SER A 253 2.72 13.50 -27.35
N GLU A 254 3.74 12.73 -26.97
CA GLU A 254 4.33 12.78 -25.62
C GLU A 254 4.95 14.15 -25.33
N HIS A 255 5.50 14.83 -26.33
CA HIS A 255 6.00 16.19 -26.18
C HIS A 255 4.86 17.20 -25.95
N LEU A 256 3.83 17.17 -26.81
CA LEU A 256 2.66 18.06 -26.70
C LEU A 256 1.88 17.83 -25.41
N LEU A 257 1.70 16.58 -24.99
CA LEU A 257 1.06 16.23 -23.71
C LEU A 257 1.86 16.74 -22.51
N GLY A 258 3.21 16.68 -22.57
CA GLY A 258 4.05 17.26 -21.52
C GLY A 258 3.90 18.78 -21.40
N LEU A 259 3.79 19.48 -22.54
CA LEU A 259 3.52 20.92 -22.57
C LEU A 259 2.12 21.24 -22.03
N LEU A 260 1.11 20.46 -22.43
CA LEU A 260 -0.25 20.57 -21.88
C LEU A 260 -0.23 20.35 -20.36
N GLY A 261 0.48 19.33 -19.88
CA GLY A 261 0.61 19.06 -18.45
C GLY A 261 1.19 20.24 -17.67
N LEU A 262 2.24 20.87 -18.20
CA LEU A 262 2.80 22.09 -17.61
C LEU A 262 1.80 23.24 -17.58
N LEU A 263 1.03 23.46 -18.66
CA LEU A 263 0.00 24.49 -18.72
C LEU A 263 -1.13 24.24 -17.70
N LEU A 264 -1.54 22.99 -17.51
CA LEU A 264 -2.55 22.62 -16.50
C LEU A 264 -2.06 22.91 -15.07
N ILE A 265 -0.79 22.61 -14.77
CA ILE A 265 -0.20 22.93 -13.46
C ILE A 265 -0.13 24.44 -13.27
N VAL A 266 0.40 25.18 -14.25
CA VAL A 266 0.60 26.64 -14.13
C VAL A 266 -0.74 27.38 -14.02
N SER A 267 -1.75 26.98 -14.79
CA SER A 267 -3.08 27.61 -14.75
C SER A 267 -3.82 27.41 -13.43
N THR A 268 -3.56 26.28 -12.74
CA THR A 268 -4.18 25.96 -11.43
C THR A 268 -3.35 26.44 -10.24
N LEU A 269 -2.10 26.84 -10.47
CA LEU A 269 -1.16 27.27 -9.43
C LEU A 269 -1.71 28.36 -8.49
N PRO A 270 -2.45 29.39 -8.94
CA PRO A 270 -3.01 30.41 -8.05
C PRO A 270 -3.98 29.86 -7.00
N ILE A 271 -4.61 28.71 -7.27
CA ILE A 271 -5.55 28.04 -6.37
C ILE A 271 -4.82 26.96 -5.57
N THR A 272 -4.01 26.12 -6.21
CA THR A 272 -3.36 24.96 -5.57
C THR A 272 -2.24 25.37 -4.64
N LEU A 273 -1.51 26.45 -4.92
CA LEU A 273 -0.43 26.94 -4.07
C LEU A 273 -0.95 27.37 -2.69
N PRO A 274 -1.97 28.24 -2.55
CA PRO A 274 -2.48 28.59 -1.23
C PRO A 274 -3.25 27.45 -0.54
N SER A 275 -3.98 26.61 -1.29
CA SER A 275 -4.83 25.55 -0.68
C SER A 275 -4.07 24.28 -0.30
N SER A 276 -3.23 23.75 -1.20
CA SER A 276 -2.54 22.45 -1.04
C SER A 276 -1.02 22.60 -0.95
N GLY A 277 -0.44 23.76 -1.29
CA GLY A 277 1.00 24.01 -1.23
C GLY A 277 1.61 23.83 0.17
N PRO A 278 1.04 24.41 1.25
CA PRO A 278 1.56 24.21 2.61
C PRO A 278 1.57 22.74 3.03
N GLN A 279 0.50 22.01 2.69
CA GLN A 279 0.38 20.58 2.93
C GLN A 279 1.46 19.80 2.19
N TRP A 280 1.67 20.10 0.90
CA TRP A 280 2.69 19.44 0.11
C TRP A 280 4.11 19.71 0.65
N GLY A 281 4.39 20.95 1.02
CA GLY A 281 5.67 21.33 1.64
C GLY A 281 5.93 20.58 2.94
N LEU A 282 4.91 20.47 3.81
CA LEU A 282 4.99 19.70 5.04
C LEU A 282 5.18 18.20 4.76
N ALA A 283 4.44 17.64 3.81
CA ALA A 283 4.55 16.24 3.42
C ALA A 283 5.95 15.90 2.91
N LYS A 284 6.51 16.74 2.04
CA LYS A 284 7.86 16.59 1.51
C LYS A 284 8.90 16.70 2.62
N TYR A 285 8.77 17.70 3.50
CA TYR A 285 9.67 17.87 4.64
C TYR A 285 9.67 16.62 5.54
N MET A 286 8.50 16.06 5.87
CA MET A 286 8.41 14.85 6.68
C MET A 286 8.91 13.60 5.93
N ALA A 287 8.66 13.50 4.62
CA ALA A 287 9.13 12.39 3.79
C ALA A 287 10.66 12.37 3.62
N GLU A 288 11.30 13.54 3.58
CA GLU A 288 12.75 13.67 3.41
C GLU A 288 13.51 13.71 4.74
N GLY A 289 12.89 14.20 5.82
CA GLY A 289 13.50 14.32 7.15
C GLY A 289 13.27 13.13 8.09
N SER A 290 12.63 12.06 7.63
CA SER A 290 12.32 10.88 8.45
C SER A 290 13.48 9.87 8.44
N ASP A 291 13.92 9.46 9.63
CA ASP A 291 14.93 8.40 9.82
C ASP A 291 14.43 6.99 9.42
N GLU A 292 13.13 6.84 9.12
CA GLU A 292 12.51 5.56 8.74
C GLU A 292 12.78 5.16 7.27
N GLY A 293 13.60 5.92 6.55
CA GLY A 293 14.03 5.60 5.18
C GLY A 293 12.93 5.78 4.13
N LEU A 294 13.15 5.17 2.95
CA LEU A 294 12.26 5.31 1.77
C LEU A 294 10.83 4.84 2.02
N ASP A 295 10.62 3.87 2.91
CA ASP A 295 9.32 3.26 3.24
C ASP A 295 8.32 4.27 3.80
N SER A 296 8.82 5.24 4.57
CA SER A 296 7.96 6.24 5.22
C SER A 296 7.45 7.31 4.26
N ARG A 297 8.13 7.52 3.12
CA ARG A 297 7.77 8.56 2.13
C ARG A 297 6.35 8.41 1.63
N THR A 298 5.98 7.20 1.23
CA THR A 298 4.63 6.88 0.71
C THR A 298 3.57 7.21 1.76
N THR A 299 3.84 6.85 3.02
CA THR A 299 2.92 7.12 4.14
C THR A 299 2.72 8.61 4.32
N TYR A 300 3.78 9.43 4.31
CA TYR A 300 3.64 10.87 4.47
C TYR A 300 2.87 11.53 3.32
N PHE A 301 3.13 11.15 2.07
CA PHE A 301 2.37 11.68 0.94
C PHE A 301 0.91 11.24 0.96
N MET A 302 0.63 9.98 1.31
CA MET A 302 -0.73 9.47 1.46
C MET A 302 -1.49 10.20 2.56
N LEU A 303 -0.89 10.33 3.76
CA LEU A 303 -1.51 11.05 4.88
C LEU A 303 -1.77 12.50 4.52
N ALA A 304 -0.82 13.14 3.85
CA ALA A 304 -0.97 14.51 3.41
C ALA A 304 -2.18 14.64 2.48
N GLY A 305 -2.27 13.83 1.42
CA GLY A 305 -3.40 13.87 0.48
C GLY A 305 -4.75 13.51 1.11
N MET A 306 -4.78 12.54 2.03
CA MET A 306 -6.00 12.11 2.72
C MET A 306 -6.54 13.21 3.65
N PHE A 307 -5.64 13.93 4.32
CA PHE A 307 -6.02 14.92 5.32
C PHE A 307 -6.07 16.37 4.79
N SER A 308 -5.63 16.66 3.55
CA SER A 308 -5.73 18.01 2.96
C SER A 308 -7.14 18.58 3.00
N PRO A 309 -8.19 17.84 2.56
CA PRO A 309 -9.54 18.37 2.52
C PRO A 309 -10.12 18.67 3.91
N ILE A 310 -9.53 18.10 4.95
CA ILE A 310 -10.01 18.21 6.33
C ILE A 310 -9.26 19.31 7.09
N PHE A 311 -7.92 19.35 6.99
CA PHE A 311 -7.11 20.26 7.82
C PHE A 311 -6.59 21.50 7.09
N PHE A 312 -6.37 21.43 5.77
CA PHE A 312 -5.73 22.52 5.05
C PHE A 312 -6.73 23.34 4.23
N TRP A 313 -7.66 22.66 3.56
CA TRP A 313 -8.62 23.32 2.70
C TRP A 313 -9.63 24.19 3.48
N PRO A 314 -10.23 23.76 4.62
CA PRO A 314 -11.22 24.58 5.30
C PRO A 314 -10.67 25.90 5.83
N PRO A 315 -9.50 25.96 6.52
CA PRO A 315 -8.93 27.24 6.93
C PRO A 315 -8.65 28.18 5.75
N MET A 316 -8.14 27.65 4.63
CA MET A 316 -7.85 28.44 3.44
C MET A 316 -9.12 28.92 2.72
N ALA A 317 -10.18 28.10 2.71
CA ALA A 317 -11.48 28.47 2.17
C ALA A 317 -12.17 29.51 3.07
N LEU A 318 -12.03 29.43 4.39
CA LEU A 318 -12.51 30.45 5.32
C LEU A 318 -11.78 31.78 5.10
N LEU A 319 -10.44 31.75 4.96
CA LEU A 319 -9.66 32.94 4.65
C LEU A 319 -10.07 33.55 3.32
N GLY A 320 -10.22 32.74 2.26
CA GLY A 320 -10.68 33.21 0.96
C GLY A 320 -12.09 33.79 1.00
N THR A 321 -13.00 33.17 1.76
CA THR A 321 -14.37 33.66 1.97
C THR A 321 -14.36 34.99 2.71
N TYR A 322 -13.54 35.13 3.75
CA TYR A 322 -13.38 36.37 4.49
C TYR A 322 -12.85 37.50 3.60
N LEU A 323 -11.84 37.21 2.76
CA LEU A 323 -11.28 38.20 1.84
C LEU A 323 -12.27 38.65 0.77
N TYR A 324 -13.18 37.76 0.35
CA TYR A 324 -14.19 38.05 -0.68
C TYR A 324 -15.45 38.74 -0.14
N ALA A 325 -16.02 38.22 0.95
CA ALA A 325 -17.34 38.59 1.44
C ALA A 325 -17.37 39.11 2.89
N GLY A 326 -16.21 39.24 3.55
CA GLY A 326 -16.08 39.72 4.92
C GLY A 326 -16.63 38.76 5.98
N ILE A 327 -16.82 39.27 7.21
CA ILE A 327 -17.40 38.52 8.34
C ILE A 327 -18.91 38.75 8.33
N SER A 328 -19.62 38.01 7.48
CA SER A 328 -21.08 37.94 7.55
C SER A 328 -21.54 36.49 7.53
N LEU A 329 -22.55 36.13 8.32
CA LEU A 329 -23.18 34.80 8.30
C LEU A 329 -24.38 34.84 7.35
N GLN A 330 -24.12 35.21 6.09
CA GLN A 330 -25.12 35.25 5.04
C GLN A 330 -25.04 34.00 4.17
N LEU A 331 -26.12 33.70 3.44
CA LEU A 331 -26.12 32.60 2.46
C LEU A 331 -24.94 32.72 1.47
N VAL A 332 -24.59 33.94 1.08
CA VAL A 332 -23.47 34.21 0.18
C VAL A 332 -22.14 33.70 0.74
N THR A 333 -21.84 33.89 2.03
CA THR A 333 -20.58 33.43 2.61
C THR A 333 -20.50 31.91 2.70
N LEU A 334 -21.63 31.25 3.00
CA LEU A 334 -21.72 29.79 2.98
C LEU A 334 -21.49 29.24 1.56
N TYR A 335 -22.13 29.82 0.53
CA TYR A 335 -21.93 29.40 -0.85
C TYR A 335 -20.50 29.64 -1.33
N THR A 336 -19.90 30.79 -1.00
CA THR A 336 -18.50 31.07 -1.35
C THR A 336 -17.56 30.03 -0.73
N PHE A 337 -17.75 29.68 0.54
CA PHE A 337 -16.93 28.66 1.21
C PHE A 337 -17.02 27.30 0.51
N ILE A 338 -18.25 26.84 0.21
CA ILE A 338 -18.48 25.56 -0.47
C ILE A 338 -17.86 25.57 -1.88
N LEU A 339 -18.05 26.66 -2.64
CA LEU A 339 -17.50 26.81 -3.98
C LEU A 339 -15.96 26.83 -3.96
N LEU A 340 -15.33 27.45 -2.96
CA LEU A 340 -13.89 27.41 -2.78
C LEU A 340 -13.39 25.99 -2.49
N MET A 341 -14.07 25.23 -1.63
CA MET A 341 -13.72 23.83 -1.39
C MET A 341 -13.80 22.97 -2.67
N LEU A 342 -14.84 23.17 -3.48
CA LEU A 342 -14.97 22.50 -4.77
C LEU A 342 -13.90 22.95 -5.78
N ALA A 343 -13.57 24.24 -5.80
CA ALA A 343 -12.51 24.79 -6.64
C ALA A 343 -11.13 24.23 -6.25
N PHE A 344 -10.86 24.07 -4.96
CA PHE A 344 -9.62 23.45 -4.46
C PHE A 344 -9.51 22.00 -4.91
N TYR A 345 -10.59 21.23 -4.79
CA TYR A 345 -10.64 19.87 -5.31
C TYR A 345 -10.36 19.80 -6.81
N LEU A 346 -11.10 20.58 -7.61
CA LEU A 346 -10.96 20.58 -9.06
C LEU A 346 -9.55 21.02 -9.50
N ALA A 347 -9.03 22.10 -8.91
CA ALA A 347 -7.71 22.60 -9.22
C ALA A 347 -6.61 21.59 -8.83
N ALA A 348 -6.74 20.92 -7.68
CA ALA A 348 -5.81 19.88 -7.26
C ALA A 348 -5.86 18.68 -8.23
N SER A 349 -7.05 18.22 -8.61
CA SER A 349 -7.20 17.13 -9.59
C SER A 349 -6.59 17.48 -10.95
N ILE A 350 -6.84 18.69 -11.47
CA ILE A 350 -6.25 19.16 -12.73
C ILE A 350 -4.73 19.26 -12.63
N ALA A 351 -4.19 19.79 -11.53
CA ALA A 351 -2.75 19.86 -11.31
C ALA A 351 -2.10 18.47 -11.27
N LEU A 352 -2.76 17.49 -10.63
CA LEU A 352 -2.28 16.11 -10.58
C LEU A 352 -2.30 15.43 -11.96
N THR A 353 -3.36 15.63 -12.75
CA THR A 353 -3.39 15.16 -14.14
C THR A 353 -2.28 15.83 -14.96
N GLY A 354 -2.05 17.13 -14.77
CA GLY A 354 -0.96 17.84 -15.43
C GLY A 354 0.43 17.29 -15.04
N TYR A 355 0.60 16.92 -13.77
CA TYR A 355 1.80 16.27 -13.26
C TYR A 355 2.03 14.92 -13.93
N ASP A 356 1.01 14.09 -14.10
CA ASP A 356 1.12 12.79 -14.77
C ASP A 356 1.58 12.94 -16.22
N LEU A 357 0.95 13.82 -16.99
CA LEU A 357 1.33 14.09 -18.39
C LEU A 357 2.77 14.60 -18.51
N TRP A 358 3.19 15.48 -17.60
CA TRP A 358 4.56 15.99 -17.56
C TRP A 358 5.56 14.89 -17.17
N ALA A 359 5.24 14.06 -16.17
CA ALA A 359 6.09 12.96 -15.72
C ALA A 359 6.28 11.89 -16.81
N ASP A 360 5.22 11.57 -17.56
CA ASP A 360 5.28 10.67 -18.72
C ASP A 360 6.18 11.25 -19.81
N SER A 361 6.04 12.54 -20.13
CA SER A 361 6.90 13.22 -21.10
C SER A 361 8.36 13.30 -20.66
N ALA A 362 8.62 13.48 -19.36
CA ALA A 362 9.95 13.46 -18.77
C ALA A 362 10.58 12.07 -18.87
N THR A 363 9.80 11.03 -18.60
CA THR A 363 10.20 9.63 -18.79
C THR A 363 10.55 9.35 -20.24
N ALA A 364 9.72 9.81 -21.20
CA ALA A 364 10.03 9.72 -22.62
C ALA A 364 11.32 10.44 -23.01
N SER A 365 11.63 11.58 -22.40
CA SER A 365 12.90 12.28 -22.61
C SER A 365 14.10 11.48 -22.09
N ARG A 366 13.95 10.74 -20.97
CA ARG A 366 15.02 9.87 -20.45
C ARG A 366 15.28 8.69 -21.40
N ARG A 367 14.24 8.11 -21.99
CA ARG A 367 14.38 7.02 -22.98
C ARG A 367 15.23 7.38 -24.20
N VAL A 368 15.11 8.61 -24.70
CA VAL A 368 15.84 9.05 -25.90
C VAL A 368 17.31 9.37 -25.62
N LYS A 369 17.66 9.63 -24.36
CA LYS A 369 19.05 9.93 -23.96
C LYS A 369 19.89 8.68 -23.76
N LEU A 370 19.24 7.54 -23.52
CA LEU A 370 19.83 6.22 -23.37
C LEU A 370 19.91 5.54 -24.73
#